data_AF-A0A1G4M6C2-F1
#
_entry.id   AF-A0A1G4M6C2-F1
#
_cell.length_a   1.000
_cell.length_b   1.000
_cell.length_c   1.000
_cell.angle_alpha   90.00
_cell.angle_beta   90.00
_cell.angle_gamma   90.00
#
_symmetry.space_group_name_H-M   'P 1'
#
loop_
_entity.id
_entity.type
_entity.pdbx_description
1 polymer ?
#
loop_
_entity_poly.entity_id
_entity_poly.type
_entity_poly.pdbx_seq_one_letter_code
_entity_poly.pdbx_strand_id
1 'polypeptide(L)'
;MCGNGHSLGCNSRFVKTEIKNKMTLNKMTLLSLPCEIREQVDKKYINDWISLTLLEVLGDEYATVSFDLYYWLFNKKYSPNTINLAFVHDSLESVLCQYNIRGTTIVKELERRLLLNYLGEIGPLEKQETAKKLEYAISQLGQQESNNASVPLELCVVSTTQLTAMNRQKCYNYITNLLSQLLNGDEMIVARLRVMSILYPDVPRDVDMIVLSQKLKNDLGVEAERFVASLQHFIMKGKYAYQVKKEYL
;
A
#
# COMPACT_ATOMS: atom_id res chain seq x y z
N MET A 1 64.22 41.78 -21.84
CA MET A 1 64.39 40.68 -22.80
C MET A 1 63.88 39.39 -22.17
N CYS A 2 63.19 38.59 -22.98
CA CYS A 2 62.49 37.35 -22.67
C CYS A 2 63.38 36.25 -22.04
N GLY A 3 62.75 35.24 -21.43
CA GLY A 3 63.40 33.94 -21.24
C GLY A 3 62.72 33.00 -20.26
N ASN A 4 61.72 32.25 -20.74
CA ASN A 4 61.04 31.15 -20.06
C ASN A 4 61.96 29.95 -19.77
N GLY A 5 61.59 29.16 -18.75
CA GLY A 5 62.09 27.80 -18.54
C GLY A 5 61.21 27.00 -17.59
N HIS A 6 60.27 26.24 -18.15
CA HIS A 6 59.37 25.29 -17.47
C HIS A 6 60.12 24.21 -16.66
N SER A 7 59.55 23.80 -15.52
CA SER A 7 59.43 22.37 -15.24
C SER A 7 58.14 22.08 -14.45
N LEU A 8 57.37 21.15 -14.99
CA LEU A 8 56.09 20.64 -14.50
C LEU A 8 56.30 19.76 -13.27
N GLY A 9 55.69 20.14 -12.15
CA GLY A 9 55.44 19.27 -11.00
C GLY A 9 53.94 19.15 -10.77
N CYS A 10 53.35 18.06 -11.26
CA CYS A 10 51.92 17.77 -11.22
C CYS A 10 51.33 17.73 -9.81
N ASN A 11 50.25 18.50 -9.62
CA ASN A 11 48.91 18.01 -9.28
C ASN A 11 48.81 16.64 -8.57
N SER A 12 48.50 16.63 -7.27
CA SER A 12 47.66 15.55 -6.72
C SER A 12 46.83 15.87 -5.47
N ARG A 13 46.92 17.08 -4.89
CA ARG A 13 46.11 17.45 -3.71
C ARG A 13 44.96 18.42 -3.97
N PHE A 14 44.92 19.11 -5.11
CA PHE A 14 43.82 20.03 -5.44
C PHE A 14 42.76 19.45 -6.39
N VAL A 15 43.03 18.30 -7.03
CA VAL A 15 42.06 17.63 -7.93
C VAL A 15 41.11 16.67 -7.18
N LYS A 16 41.37 16.37 -5.89
CA LYS A 16 40.48 15.52 -5.07
C LYS A 16 39.29 16.26 -4.44
N THR A 17 39.26 17.60 -4.51
CA THR A 17 38.17 18.41 -3.94
C THR A 17 37.16 18.86 -5.00
N GLU A 18 37.55 18.92 -6.29
CA GLU A 18 36.64 19.28 -7.40
C GLU A 18 35.98 18.08 -8.10
N ILE A 19 36.42 16.85 -7.84
CA ILE A 19 35.72 15.64 -8.32
C ILE A 19 34.72 15.10 -7.28
N LYS A 20 34.80 15.53 -6.01
CA LYS A 20 33.75 15.29 -5.02
C LYS A 20 32.53 16.22 -5.14
N ASN A 21 32.62 17.26 -5.97
CA ASN A 21 31.52 18.19 -6.27
C ASN A 21 30.96 18.06 -7.70
N LYS A 22 31.25 16.96 -8.40
CA LYS A 22 30.61 16.58 -9.68
C LYS A 22 29.75 15.32 -9.59
N MET A 23 29.18 15.09 -8.41
CA MET A 23 27.83 14.53 -8.30
C MET A 23 26.96 15.52 -7.54
N THR A 24 26.85 16.75 -8.06
CA THR A 24 25.55 17.40 -8.12
C THR A 24 24.65 16.54 -9.00
N LEU A 25 24.24 15.37 -8.47
CA LEU A 25 22.95 14.81 -8.79
C LEU A 25 22.00 15.96 -8.48
N ASN A 26 21.36 16.50 -9.53
CA ASN A 26 20.30 17.49 -9.42
C ASN A 26 19.55 17.28 -8.11
N LYS A 27 19.75 18.18 -7.12
CA LYS A 27 18.78 18.33 -6.04
C LYS A 27 17.52 18.78 -6.77
N MET A 28 16.72 17.82 -7.22
CA MET A 28 15.40 18.05 -7.77
C MET A 28 14.59 18.67 -6.64
N THR A 29 14.54 20.00 -6.62
CA THR A 29 13.89 20.75 -5.55
C THR A 29 12.41 20.40 -5.58
N LEU A 30 11.91 19.75 -4.53
CA LEU A 30 10.48 19.49 -4.35
C LEU A 30 9.76 20.81 -4.12
N LEU A 31 8.62 21.00 -4.77
CA LEU A 31 7.82 22.20 -4.65
C LEU A 31 7.11 22.24 -3.29
N SER A 32 7.01 23.43 -2.72
CA SER A 32 6.05 23.71 -1.66
C SER A 32 4.73 24.12 -2.31
N LEU A 33 3.74 23.24 -2.26
CA LEU A 33 2.44 23.48 -2.92
C LEU A 33 1.53 24.33 -2.02
N PRO A 34 0.71 25.25 -2.55
CA PRO A 34 -0.25 25.98 -1.75
C PRO A 34 -1.29 25.04 -1.15
N CYS A 35 -1.70 25.23 0.11
CA CYS A 35 -2.67 24.35 0.76
C CYS A 35 -4.06 24.37 0.11
N GLU A 36 -4.42 25.43 -0.60
CA GLU A 36 -5.67 25.56 -1.37
C GLU A 36 -5.84 24.44 -2.41
N ILE A 37 -4.73 23.86 -2.89
CA ILE A 37 -4.76 22.73 -3.82
C ILE A 37 -5.58 21.56 -3.26
N ARG A 38 -5.64 21.38 -1.93
CA ARG A 38 -6.36 20.29 -1.26
C ARG A 38 -7.86 20.30 -1.53
N GLU A 39 -8.44 21.47 -1.77
CA GLU A 39 -9.87 21.61 -2.00
C GLU A 39 -10.24 21.42 -3.47
N GLN A 40 -9.29 21.66 -4.37
CA GLN A 40 -9.50 21.67 -5.81
C GLN A 40 -9.10 20.35 -6.48
N VAL A 41 -8.21 19.58 -5.85
CA VAL A 41 -7.83 18.26 -6.36
C VAL A 41 -8.83 17.18 -5.94
N ASP A 42 -9.01 16.23 -6.85
CA ASP A 42 -9.72 14.99 -6.63
C ASP A 42 -8.89 14.07 -5.72
N LYS A 43 -9.17 14.17 -4.41
CA LYS A 43 -8.48 13.40 -3.36
C LYS A 43 -8.59 11.90 -3.58
N LYS A 44 -9.73 11.44 -4.13
CA LYS A 44 -9.94 10.01 -4.42
C LYS A 44 -8.99 9.57 -5.51
N TYR A 45 -8.93 10.31 -6.62
CA TYR A 45 -7.99 10.02 -7.70
C TYR A 45 -6.53 9.99 -7.22
N ILE A 46 -6.09 10.99 -6.44
CA ILE A 46 -4.71 11.03 -5.94
C ILE A 46 -4.43 9.82 -5.03
N ASN A 47 -5.39 9.46 -4.18
CA ASN A 47 -5.29 8.28 -3.33
C ASN A 47 -5.22 6.98 -4.14
N ASP A 48 -6.05 6.85 -5.17
CA ASP A 48 -6.08 5.65 -6.02
C ASP A 48 -4.75 5.52 -6.79
N TRP A 49 -4.25 6.63 -7.33
CA TRP A 49 -2.98 6.67 -8.05
C TRP A 49 -1.80 6.29 -7.15
N ILE A 50 -1.68 6.92 -5.97
CA ILE A 50 -0.54 6.64 -5.07
C ILE A 50 -0.61 5.23 -4.50
N SER A 51 -1.82 4.74 -4.23
CA SER A 51 -2.03 3.35 -3.81
C SER A 51 -1.56 2.38 -4.88
N LEU A 52 -1.90 2.62 -6.15
CA LEU A 52 -1.46 1.78 -7.27
C LEU A 52 0.06 1.78 -7.41
N THR A 53 0.70 2.95 -7.41
CA THR A 53 2.16 3.06 -7.51
C THR A 53 2.87 2.37 -6.34
N LEU A 54 2.35 2.51 -5.12
CA LEU A 54 2.92 1.84 -3.96
C LEU A 54 2.66 0.34 -3.94
N LEU A 55 1.54 -0.11 -4.50
CA LEU A 55 1.22 -1.53 -4.64
C LEU A 55 2.25 -2.24 -5.52
N GLU A 56 2.59 -1.63 -6.65
CA GLU A 56 3.59 -2.14 -7.60
C GLU A 56 5.00 -2.24 -6.98
N VAL A 57 5.27 -1.44 -5.95
CA VAL A 57 6.59 -1.29 -5.32
C VAL A 57 6.71 -2.09 -4.02
N LEU A 58 5.70 -2.02 -3.15
CA LEU A 58 5.69 -2.53 -1.79
C LEU A 58 4.84 -3.79 -1.63
N GLY A 59 4.05 -4.18 -2.64
CA GLY A 59 3.09 -5.27 -2.51
C GLY A 59 2.14 -5.04 -1.34
N ASP A 60 2.03 -6.02 -0.44
CA ASP A 60 1.07 -6.03 0.67
C ASP A 60 1.28 -4.95 1.74
N GLU A 61 2.43 -4.26 1.73
CA GLU A 61 2.74 -3.19 2.67
C GLU A 61 2.25 -1.80 2.19
N TYR A 62 1.77 -1.70 0.95
CA TYR A 62 1.35 -0.43 0.34
C TYR A 62 0.30 0.33 1.15
N ALA A 63 -0.64 -0.39 1.79
CA ALA A 63 -1.84 0.20 2.36
C ALA A 63 -1.53 1.14 3.53
N THR A 64 -0.57 0.77 4.38
CA THR A 64 -0.14 1.60 5.51
C THR A 64 0.57 2.86 5.02
N VAL A 65 1.48 2.72 4.06
CA VAL A 65 2.23 3.85 3.50
C VAL A 65 1.31 4.80 2.73
N SER A 66 0.39 4.25 1.93
CA SER A 66 -0.60 5.04 1.19
C SER A 66 -1.51 5.84 2.12
N PHE A 67 -1.97 5.21 3.21
CA PHE A 67 -2.79 5.89 4.23
C PHE A 67 -2.04 7.06 4.89
N ASP A 68 -0.79 6.84 5.30
CA ASP A 68 0.02 7.89 5.93
C ASP A 68 0.21 9.07 4.98
N LEU A 69 0.49 8.80 3.70
CA LEU A 69 0.62 9.83 2.68
C LEU A 69 -0.66 10.59 2.44
N TYR A 70 -1.80 9.89 2.35
CA TYR A 70 -3.11 10.52 2.24
C TYR A 70 -3.37 11.46 3.42
N TYR A 71 -3.08 11.00 4.65
CA TYR A 71 -3.24 11.78 5.86
C TYR A 71 -2.38 13.06 5.83
N TRP A 72 -1.11 12.95 5.44
CA TRP A 72 -0.19 14.07 5.34
C TRP A 72 -0.61 15.09 4.27
N LEU A 73 -1.04 14.61 3.10
CA LEU A 73 -1.43 15.47 1.99
C LEU A 73 -2.74 16.22 2.27
N PHE A 74 -3.75 15.54 2.81
CA PHE A 74 -5.13 16.05 2.80
C PHE A 74 -5.77 16.27 4.17
N ASN A 75 -5.30 15.59 5.21
CA ASN A 75 -5.95 15.60 6.53
C ASN A 75 -5.15 16.36 7.60
N LYS A 76 -3.91 16.76 7.29
CA LYS A 76 -3.08 17.47 8.26
C LYS A 76 -3.56 18.92 8.43
N LYS A 77 -4.26 19.17 9.54
CA LYS A 77 -4.68 20.47 10.11
C LYS A 77 -3.53 21.48 10.37
N TYR A 78 -2.27 21.12 10.11
CA TYR A 78 -1.10 21.80 10.72
C TYR A 78 -0.11 22.44 9.72
N SER A 79 -0.50 22.65 8.46
CA SER A 79 0.25 23.54 7.56
C SER A 79 -0.66 24.69 7.17
N PRO A 80 -0.45 25.91 7.70
CA PRO A 80 -1.35 27.02 7.45
C PRO A 80 -1.30 27.50 6.00
N ASN A 81 -0.16 27.35 5.31
CA ASN A 81 0.06 28.00 4.00
C ASN A 81 0.50 27.03 2.89
N THR A 82 1.41 26.09 3.19
CA THR A 82 2.00 25.21 2.17
C THR A 82 2.10 23.74 2.58
N ILE A 83 1.89 22.86 1.61
CA ILE A 83 2.22 21.44 1.66
C ILE A 83 3.71 21.31 1.31
N ASN A 84 4.53 20.99 2.30
CA ASN A 84 5.95 20.73 2.07
C ASN A 84 6.15 19.25 1.71
N LEU A 85 6.38 18.98 0.43
CA LEU A 85 6.60 17.62 -0.09
C LEU A 85 7.92 17.00 0.35
N ALA A 86 8.85 17.76 0.94
CA ALA A 86 10.08 17.18 1.50
C ALA A 86 9.76 16.22 2.66
N PHE A 87 8.77 16.52 3.50
CA PHE A 87 8.36 15.60 4.58
C PHE A 87 7.72 14.32 4.04
N VAL A 88 6.99 14.43 2.93
CA VAL A 88 6.41 13.28 2.22
C VAL A 88 7.55 12.43 1.65
N HIS A 89 8.57 13.07 1.08
CA HIS A 89 9.76 12.38 0.58
C HIS A 89 10.55 11.68 1.66
N ASP A 90 10.87 12.35 2.78
CA ASP A 90 11.61 11.74 3.89
C ASP A 90 10.85 10.52 4.45
N SER A 91 9.52 10.63 4.57
CA SER A 91 8.66 9.53 5.04
C SER A 91 8.69 8.34 4.08
N LEU A 92 8.54 8.59 2.77
CA LEU A 92 8.61 7.57 1.73
C LEU A 92 9.99 6.94 1.62
N GLU A 93 11.07 7.73 1.66
CA GLU A 93 12.44 7.25 1.50
C GLU A 93 12.81 6.27 2.61
N SER A 94 12.36 6.52 3.85
CA SER A 94 12.61 5.63 4.99
C SER A 94 12.04 4.22 4.80
N VAL A 95 10.91 4.11 4.10
CA VAL A 95 10.25 2.84 3.81
C VAL A 95 10.81 2.22 2.53
N LEU A 96 10.92 3.00 1.46
CA LEU A 96 11.35 2.52 0.14
C LEU A 96 12.83 2.14 0.07
N CYS A 97 13.68 2.71 0.92
CA CYS A 97 15.09 2.33 1.02
C CYS A 97 15.24 0.85 1.39
N GLN A 98 14.31 0.28 2.17
CA GLN A 98 14.29 -1.14 2.51
C GLN A 98 14.08 -2.04 1.26
N TYR A 99 13.50 -1.48 0.21
CA TYR A 99 13.22 -2.14 -1.07
C TYR A 99 14.19 -1.71 -2.18
N ASN A 100 15.28 -1.00 -1.86
CA ASN A 100 16.23 -0.41 -2.82
C ASN A 100 15.60 0.54 -3.85
N ILE A 101 14.48 1.17 -3.51
CA ILE A 101 13.76 2.09 -4.39
C ILE A 101 13.95 3.52 -3.88
N ARG A 102 14.26 4.44 -4.79
CA ARG A 102 14.39 5.87 -4.47
C ARG A 102 13.01 6.52 -4.43
N GLY A 103 12.61 7.04 -3.29
CA GLY A 103 11.34 7.74 -3.09
C GLY A 103 11.22 9.03 -3.90
N THR A 104 12.35 9.62 -4.31
CA THR A 104 12.37 10.87 -5.08
C THR A 104 11.55 10.80 -6.37
N THR A 105 11.58 9.67 -7.09
CA THR A 105 10.82 9.50 -8.35
C THR A 105 9.31 9.51 -8.10
N ILE A 106 8.87 8.80 -7.05
CA ILE A 106 7.45 8.70 -6.70
C ILE A 106 6.91 10.05 -6.24
N VAL A 107 7.68 10.77 -5.41
CA VAL A 107 7.25 12.08 -4.88
C VAL A 107 7.23 13.13 -5.99
N LYS A 108 8.14 13.06 -6.97
CA LYS A 108 8.13 13.96 -8.11
C LYS A 108 6.95 13.72 -9.05
N GLU A 109 6.60 12.47 -9.28
CA GLU A 109 5.39 12.18 -10.04
C GLU A 109 4.13 12.56 -9.24
N LEU A 110 4.11 12.37 -7.91
CA LEU A 110 3.03 12.86 -7.05
C LEU A 110 2.87 14.39 -7.13
N GLU A 111 3.97 15.15 -7.05
CA GLU A 111 4.00 16.61 -7.24
C GLU A 111 3.34 17.00 -8.57
N ARG A 112 3.75 16.33 -9.66
CA ARG A 112 3.20 16.55 -11.00
C ARG A 112 1.71 16.21 -11.07
N ARG A 113 1.29 15.07 -10.50
CA ARG A 113 -0.11 14.61 -10.52
C ARG A 113 -1.03 15.55 -9.76
N LEU A 114 -0.59 16.06 -8.61
CA LEU A 114 -1.32 17.08 -7.85
C LEU A 114 -1.51 18.35 -8.68
N LEU A 115 -0.46 18.83 -9.34
CA LEU A 115 -0.52 20.03 -10.18
C LEU A 115 -1.40 19.83 -11.42
N LEU A 116 -1.25 18.72 -12.14
CA LEU A 116 -2.09 18.42 -13.32
C LEU A 116 -3.56 18.27 -12.94
N ASN A 117 -3.85 17.63 -11.80
CA ASN A 117 -5.22 17.50 -11.32
C ASN A 117 -5.82 18.85 -10.96
N TYR A 118 -5.03 19.71 -10.28
CA TYR A 118 -5.42 21.08 -9.95
C TYR A 118 -5.70 21.93 -11.20
N LEU A 119 -4.89 21.79 -12.24
CA LEU A 119 -5.08 22.48 -13.52
C LEU A 119 -6.24 21.91 -14.37
N GLY A 120 -6.86 20.80 -13.94
CA GLY A 120 -7.93 20.15 -14.71
C GLY A 120 -7.45 19.31 -15.90
N GLU A 121 -6.14 19.09 -16.02
CA GLU A 121 -5.52 18.33 -17.12
C GLU A 121 -5.75 16.82 -17.01
N ILE A 122 -6.16 16.34 -15.82
CA ILE A 122 -6.50 14.94 -15.58
C ILE A 122 -7.98 14.72 -15.84
N GLY A 123 -8.28 14.21 -17.03
CA GLY A 123 -9.64 13.94 -17.48
C GLY A 123 -10.32 12.79 -16.73
N PRO A 124 -11.67 12.70 -16.82
CA PRO A 124 -12.46 11.67 -16.13
C PRO A 124 -12.09 10.24 -16.55
N LEU A 125 -11.68 10.04 -17.80
CA LEU A 125 -11.28 8.72 -18.31
C LEU A 125 -10.03 8.19 -17.58
N GLU A 126 -8.99 9.01 -17.44
CA GLU A 126 -7.76 8.63 -16.75
C GLU A 126 -8.02 8.28 -15.27
N LYS A 127 -8.91 9.03 -14.62
CA LYS A 127 -9.33 8.73 -13.24
C LYS A 127 -10.00 7.36 -13.14
N GLN A 128 -10.92 7.06 -14.05
CA GLN A 128 -11.60 5.76 -14.11
C GLN A 128 -10.63 4.62 -14.40
N GLU A 129 -9.70 4.81 -15.33
CA GLU A 129 -8.67 3.82 -15.63
C GLU A 129 -7.77 3.54 -14.43
N THR A 130 -7.38 4.59 -13.69
CA THR A 130 -6.57 4.45 -12.49
C THR A 130 -7.30 3.64 -11.42
N ALA A 131 -8.58 3.95 -11.17
CA ALA A 131 -9.40 3.21 -10.22
C ALA A 131 -9.54 1.73 -10.61
N LYS A 132 -9.81 1.43 -11.90
CA LYS A 132 -9.90 0.05 -12.40
C LYS A 132 -8.58 -0.70 -12.29
N LYS A 133 -7.45 -0.06 -12.62
CA LYS A 133 -6.12 -0.66 -12.49
C LYS A 133 -5.81 -1.01 -11.04
N LEU A 134 -6.13 -0.12 -10.10
CA LEU A 134 -5.96 -0.37 -8.68
C LEU A 134 -6.83 -1.55 -8.21
N GLU A 135 -8.12 -1.54 -8.55
CA GLU A 135 -9.04 -2.62 -8.20
C GLU A 135 -8.56 -3.98 -8.71
N TYR A 136 -8.09 -4.02 -9.96
CA TYR A 136 -7.52 -5.21 -10.57
C TYR A 136 -6.24 -5.67 -9.85
N ALA A 137 -5.32 -4.75 -9.54
CA ALA A 137 -4.07 -5.08 -8.87
C ALA A 137 -4.28 -5.57 -7.42
N ILE A 138 -5.22 -4.97 -6.68
CA ILE A 138 -5.64 -5.44 -5.35
C ILE A 138 -6.25 -6.84 -5.45
N SER A 139 -7.06 -7.09 -6.48
CA SER A 139 -7.66 -8.41 -6.72
C SER A 139 -6.60 -9.47 -7.02
N GLN A 140 -5.59 -9.12 -7.82
CA GLN A 140 -4.46 -10.01 -8.14
C GLN A 140 -3.63 -10.38 -6.91
N LEU A 141 -3.32 -9.42 -6.02
CA LEU A 141 -2.65 -9.72 -4.76
C LEU A 141 -3.43 -10.70 -3.90
N GLY A 142 -4.75 -10.50 -3.79
CA GLY A 142 -5.63 -11.46 -3.10
C GLY A 142 -5.62 -12.86 -3.73
N GLN A 143 -5.47 -12.96 -5.05
CA GLN A 143 -5.39 -14.24 -5.77
C GLN A 143 -4.03 -14.94 -5.61
N GLN A 144 -2.92 -14.19 -5.52
CA GLN A 144 -1.60 -14.78 -5.23
C GLN A 144 -1.54 -15.38 -3.82
N GLU A 145 -2.21 -14.74 -2.85
CA GLU A 145 -2.38 -15.30 -1.50
C GLU A 145 -3.26 -16.57 -1.51
N SER A 146 -4.26 -16.67 -2.40
CA SER A 146 -5.11 -17.86 -2.51
C SER A 146 -4.47 -19.03 -3.29
N ASN A 147 -3.63 -18.75 -4.27
CA ASN A 147 -3.05 -19.79 -5.15
C ASN A 147 -1.88 -20.59 -4.54
N ASN A 148 -1.29 -20.11 -3.44
CA ASN A 148 -0.19 -20.79 -2.72
C ASN A 148 -0.64 -21.54 -1.45
N ALA A 149 -1.93 -21.88 -1.38
CA ALA A 149 -2.49 -22.72 -0.34
C ALA A 149 -2.76 -24.12 -0.91
N SER A 150 -1.88 -25.09 -0.64
CA SER A 150 -2.34 -26.47 -0.51
C SER A 150 -3.27 -26.48 0.70
N VAL A 151 -4.55 -26.23 0.46
CA VAL A 151 -5.57 -26.02 1.48
C VAL A 151 -5.64 -27.29 2.34
N PRO A 152 -5.41 -27.21 3.67
CA PRO A 152 -5.76 -28.32 4.54
C PRO A 152 -7.28 -28.52 4.42
N LEU A 153 -7.70 -29.68 3.91
CA LEU A 153 -9.12 -30.03 3.80
C LEU A 153 -9.80 -30.16 5.17
N GLU A 154 -9.02 -30.32 6.25
CA GLU A 154 -9.57 -30.39 7.59
C GLU A 154 -9.88 -29.00 8.14
N LEU A 155 -11.17 -28.67 8.12
CA LEU A 155 -11.72 -27.52 8.84
C LEU A 155 -11.57 -27.74 10.34
N CYS A 156 -11.07 -26.73 11.05
CA CYS A 156 -10.79 -26.77 12.47
C CYS A 156 -11.39 -25.57 13.20
N VAL A 157 -11.25 -25.57 14.51
CA VAL A 157 -11.64 -24.43 15.34
C VAL A 157 -10.51 -23.38 15.29
N VAL A 158 -10.85 -22.18 14.83
CA VAL A 158 -9.96 -21.02 14.87
C VAL A 158 -10.16 -20.31 16.21
N SER A 159 -9.08 -20.18 16.97
CA SER A 159 -9.13 -19.53 18.28
C SER A 159 -9.36 -18.03 18.19
N THR A 160 -10.00 -17.49 19.22
CA THR A 160 -10.21 -16.05 19.40
C THR A 160 -8.88 -15.29 19.30
N THR A 161 -7.82 -15.82 19.91
CA THR A 161 -6.48 -15.23 19.87
C THR A 161 -5.96 -15.07 18.43
N GLN A 162 -6.15 -16.07 17.57
CA GLN A 162 -5.76 -16.00 16.16
C GLN A 162 -6.57 -14.95 15.41
N LEU A 163 -7.89 -14.89 15.63
CA LEU A 163 -8.75 -13.89 15.00
C LEU A 163 -8.38 -12.47 15.44
N THR A 164 -8.09 -12.25 16.72
CA THR A 164 -7.69 -10.93 17.23
C THR A 164 -6.31 -10.49 16.76
N ALA A 165 -5.42 -11.43 16.43
CA ALA A 165 -4.11 -11.12 15.87
C ALA A 165 -4.20 -10.69 14.39
N MET A 166 -5.30 -10.99 13.71
CA MET A 166 -5.53 -10.59 12.32
C MET A 166 -5.96 -9.14 12.22
N ASN A 167 -5.40 -8.43 11.23
CA ASN A 167 -5.92 -7.12 10.87
C ASN A 167 -7.33 -7.29 10.26
N ARG A 168 -8.35 -6.74 10.94
CA ARG A 168 -9.76 -6.84 10.53
C ARG A 168 -10.01 -6.31 9.11
N GLN A 169 -9.32 -5.24 8.71
CA GLN A 169 -9.42 -4.68 7.35
C GLN A 169 -8.79 -5.62 6.31
N LYS A 170 -7.63 -6.22 6.61
CA LYS A 170 -7.03 -7.23 5.72
C LYS A 170 -7.96 -8.44 5.56
N CYS A 171 -8.53 -8.92 6.66
CA CYS A 171 -9.52 -10.01 6.64
C CYS A 171 -10.75 -9.63 5.80
N TYR A 172 -11.25 -8.40 5.95
CA TYR A 172 -12.38 -7.89 5.17
C TYR A 172 -12.07 -7.85 3.66
N ASN A 173 -10.89 -7.36 3.29
CA ASN A 173 -10.44 -7.30 1.90
C ASN A 173 -10.28 -8.71 1.31
N TYR A 174 -9.64 -9.63 2.05
CA TYR A 174 -9.46 -11.01 1.63
C TYR A 174 -10.78 -11.73 1.39
N ILE A 175 -11.74 -11.59 2.32
CA ILE A 175 -13.10 -12.14 2.17
C ILE A 175 -13.80 -11.53 0.95
N THR A 176 -13.67 -10.22 0.74
CA THR A 176 -14.25 -9.54 -0.42
C THR A 176 -13.72 -10.13 -1.73
N ASN A 177 -12.40 -10.32 -1.82
CA ASN A 177 -11.74 -10.87 -3.01
C ASN A 177 -12.09 -12.34 -3.27
N LEU A 178 -12.27 -13.14 -2.22
CA LEU A 178 -12.73 -14.53 -2.37
C LEU A 178 -14.19 -14.59 -2.80
N LEU A 179 -15.06 -13.78 -2.19
CA LEU A 179 -16.49 -13.79 -2.50
C LEU A 179 -16.81 -13.22 -3.88
N SER A 180 -16.05 -12.22 -4.37
CA SER A 180 -16.27 -11.63 -5.69
C SER A 180 -16.04 -12.60 -6.85
N GLN A 181 -15.42 -13.76 -6.59
CA GLN A 181 -15.26 -14.83 -7.57
C GLN A 181 -16.48 -15.76 -7.64
N LEU A 182 -17.34 -15.71 -6.62
CA LEU A 182 -18.46 -16.64 -6.41
C LEU A 182 -19.83 -15.94 -6.49
N LEU A 183 -19.91 -14.70 -6.03
CA LEU A 183 -21.13 -13.93 -5.88
C LEU A 183 -20.96 -12.53 -6.47
N ASN A 184 -22.07 -11.92 -6.88
CA ASN A 184 -22.11 -10.56 -7.42
C ASN A 184 -23.12 -9.69 -6.68
N GLY A 185 -22.93 -8.37 -6.72
CA GLY A 185 -23.89 -7.38 -6.20
C GLY A 185 -24.21 -7.56 -4.71
N ASP A 186 -25.51 -7.50 -4.38
CA ASP A 186 -25.99 -7.51 -2.99
C ASP A 186 -25.75 -8.84 -2.27
N GLU A 187 -25.76 -9.96 -2.99
CA GLU A 187 -25.49 -11.29 -2.43
C GLU A 187 -24.08 -11.37 -1.85
N MET A 188 -23.10 -10.83 -2.57
CA MET A 188 -21.72 -10.72 -2.09
C MET A 188 -21.62 -9.85 -0.84
N ILE A 189 -22.34 -8.71 -0.81
CA ILE A 189 -22.32 -7.79 0.34
C ILE A 189 -22.90 -8.48 1.58
N VAL A 190 -24.05 -9.16 1.43
CA VAL A 190 -24.72 -9.89 2.51
C VAL A 190 -23.85 -11.04 3.02
N ALA A 191 -23.30 -11.86 2.11
CA ALA A 191 -22.41 -12.96 2.46
C ALA A 191 -21.17 -12.44 3.21
N ARG A 192 -20.55 -11.35 2.75
CA ARG A 192 -19.41 -10.72 3.41
C ARG A 192 -19.74 -10.27 4.83
N LEU A 193 -20.85 -9.56 5.02
CA LEU A 193 -21.27 -9.09 6.35
C LEU A 193 -21.54 -10.28 7.29
N ARG A 194 -22.15 -11.35 6.77
CA ARG A 194 -22.38 -12.59 7.51
C ARG A 194 -21.08 -13.25 7.95
N VAL A 195 -20.11 -13.42 7.05
CA VAL A 195 -18.79 -13.97 7.39
C VAL A 195 -18.10 -13.08 8.43
N MET A 196 -18.06 -11.77 8.22
CA MET A 196 -17.40 -10.82 9.12
C MET A 196 -18.02 -10.78 10.52
N SER A 197 -19.35 -10.90 10.64
CA SER A 197 -20.04 -10.94 11.93
C SER A 197 -19.84 -12.25 12.68
N ILE A 198 -19.58 -13.36 11.98
CA ILE A 198 -19.23 -14.63 12.61
C ILE A 198 -17.79 -14.63 13.09
N LEU A 199 -16.87 -14.06 12.31
CA LEU A 199 -15.44 -13.96 12.67
C LEU A 199 -15.16 -12.93 13.76
N TYR A 200 -15.86 -11.80 13.74
CA TYR A 200 -15.67 -10.69 14.67
C TYR A 200 -16.99 -10.30 15.34
N PRO A 201 -17.59 -11.19 16.15
CA PRO A 201 -18.77 -10.89 16.93
C PRO A 201 -18.47 -9.88 18.05
N ASP A 202 -19.50 -9.22 18.58
CA ASP A 202 -19.37 -8.28 19.70
C ASP A 202 -18.79 -8.94 20.96
N VAL A 203 -19.09 -10.23 21.16
CA VAL A 203 -18.51 -11.07 22.21
C VAL A 203 -17.52 -12.03 21.56
N PRO A 204 -16.19 -11.82 21.71
CA PRO A 204 -15.17 -12.65 21.10
C PRO A 204 -15.31 -14.12 21.54
N ARG A 205 -15.23 -15.03 20.57
CA ARG A 205 -15.32 -16.47 20.79
C ARG A 205 -14.59 -17.22 19.67
N ASP A 206 -14.24 -18.46 19.96
CA ASP A 206 -13.66 -19.35 18.97
C ASP A 206 -14.66 -19.65 17.86
N VAL A 207 -14.16 -19.78 16.64
CA VAL A 207 -14.97 -19.98 15.45
C VAL A 207 -14.71 -21.37 14.91
N ASP A 208 -15.75 -22.21 14.97
CA ASP A 208 -15.75 -23.50 14.29
C ASP A 208 -15.97 -23.29 12.78
N MET A 209 -14.94 -23.62 11.99
CA MET A 209 -14.97 -23.45 10.54
C MET A 209 -15.92 -24.44 9.86
N ILE A 210 -16.19 -25.60 10.46
CA ILE A 210 -17.23 -26.52 9.96
C ILE A 210 -18.59 -25.83 10.06
N VAL A 211 -18.88 -25.21 11.20
CA VAL A 211 -20.14 -24.48 11.42
C VAL A 211 -20.24 -23.27 10.48
N LEU A 212 -19.14 -22.54 10.25
CA LEU A 212 -19.12 -21.45 9.27
C LEU A 212 -19.43 -21.96 7.85
N SER A 213 -18.81 -23.06 7.43
CA SER A 213 -19.05 -23.69 6.13
C SER A 213 -20.52 -24.09 5.96
N GLN A 214 -21.12 -24.73 6.97
CA GLN A 214 -22.53 -25.10 6.95
C GLN A 214 -23.47 -23.88 6.83
N LYS A 215 -23.16 -22.78 7.53
CA LYS A 215 -23.95 -21.54 7.46
C LYS A 215 -23.88 -20.86 6.09
N LEU A 216 -22.74 -20.96 5.40
CA LEU A 216 -22.54 -20.39 4.08
C LEU A 216 -23.01 -21.30 2.94
N LYS A 217 -23.40 -22.55 3.24
CA LYS A 217 -23.85 -23.51 2.23
C LYS A 217 -25.05 -23.01 1.41
N ASN A 218 -25.94 -22.23 2.02
CA ASN A 218 -27.08 -21.61 1.33
C ASN A 218 -26.66 -20.45 0.42
N ASP A 219 -25.55 -19.78 0.72
CA ASP A 219 -25.06 -18.63 -0.05
C ASP A 219 -24.11 -19.10 -1.18
N LEU A 220 -23.22 -20.06 -0.90
CA LEU A 220 -22.10 -20.45 -1.76
C LEU A 220 -22.25 -21.86 -2.36
N GLY A 221 -23.28 -22.61 -1.97
CA GLY A 221 -23.52 -23.97 -2.47
C GLY A 221 -22.35 -24.91 -2.17
N VAL A 222 -21.86 -25.57 -3.23
CA VAL A 222 -20.73 -26.52 -3.15
C VAL A 222 -19.39 -25.84 -2.87
N GLU A 223 -19.27 -24.54 -3.11
CA GLU A 223 -18.02 -23.78 -2.91
C GLU A 223 -17.82 -23.33 -1.45
N ALA A 224 -18.82 -23.53 -0.58
CA ALA A 224 -18.77 -23.07 0.82
C ALA A 224 -17.57 -23.66 1.58
N GLU A 225 -17.33 -24.97 1.44
CA GLU A 225 -16.24 -25.66 2.14
C GLU A 225 -14.88 -25.16 1.67
N ARG A 226 -14.70 -25.01 0.35
CA ARG A 226 -13.47 -24.51 -0.25
C ARG A 226 -13.19 -23.06 0.11
N PHE A 227 -14.23 -22.22 0.13
CA PHE A 227 -14.17 -20.84 0.56
C PHE A 227 -13.69 -20.76 2.02
N VAL A 228 -14.33 -21.51 2.92
CA VAL A 228 -14.00 -21.48 4.34
C VAL A 228 -12.61 -22.06 4.61
N ALA A 229 -12.21 -23.09 3.88
CA ALA A 229 -10.88 -23.66 4.03
C ALA A 229 -9.77 -22.68 3.59
N SER A 230 -10.01 -21.92 2.51
CA SER A 230 -9.12 -20.82 2.08
C SER A 230 -9.02 -19.72 3.13
N LEU A 231 -10.16 -19.33 3.71
CA LEU A 231 -10.25 -18.34 4.78
C LEU A 231 -9.54 -18.81 6.06
N GLN A 232 -9.74 -20.07 6.47
CA GLN A 232 -9.04 -20.68 7.60
C GLN A 232 -7.54 -20.62 7.40
N HIS A 233 -7.08 -21.02 6.22
CA HIS A 233 -5.66 -21.00 5.88
C HIS A 233 -5.08 -19.59 5.94
N PHE A 234 -5.78 -18.58 5.41
CA PHE A 234 -5.38 -17.17 5.52
C PHE A 234 -5.26 -16.71 6.97
N ILE A 235 -6.27 -16.98 7.80
CA ILE A 235 -6.25 -16.62 9.24
C ILE A 235 -5.12 -17.33 9.97
N MET A 236 -4.89 -18.61 9.67
CA MET A 236 -3.84 -19.41 10.30
C MET A 236 -2.43 -19.01 9.85
N LYS A 237 -2.25 -18.60 8.59
CA LYS A 237 -0.97 -18.11 8.05
C LYS A 237 -0.62 -16.69 8.46
N GLY A 238 -1.61 -15.86 8.81
CA GLY A 238 -1.39 -14.51 9.33
C GLY A 238 -0.57 -14.45 10.63
N LYS A 239 -0.27 -15.61 11.24
CA LYS A 239 0.62 -15.78 12.40
C LYS A 239 2.06 -15.28 12.17
N TYR A 240 2.52 -15.13 10.93
CA TYR A 240 3.91 -14.75 10.62
C TYR A 240 4.16 -13.24 10.42
N ALA A 241 3.13 -12.39 10.42
CA ALA A 241 3.32 -10.94 10.19
C ALA A 241 3.57 -10.12 11.47
N TYR A 242 3.42 -10.72 12.66
CA TYR A 242 3.45 -9.99 13.95
C TYR A 242 4.47 -10.52 14.96
N GLN A 243 5.56 -11.15 14.50
CA GLN A 243 6.68 -11.56 15.37
C GLN A 243 7.99 -10.79 15.16
N VAL A 244 8.05 -9.77 14.31
CA VAL A 244 9.22 -8.88 14.22
C VAL A 244 8.89 -7.49 14.77
N LYS A 245 8.66 -7.40 16.09
CA LYS A 245 8.72 -6.11 16.83
C LYS A 245 8.74 -6.30 18.35
N LYS A 246 9.56 -7.22 18.87
CA LYS A 246 9.89 -7.28 20.31
C LYS A 246 11.29 -7.83 20.59
N GLU A 247 12.30 -7.42 19.85
CA GLU A 247 13.69 -7.55 20.29
C GLU A 247 14.45 -6.36 19.72
N TYR A 248 14.40 -5.20 20.38
CA TYR A 248 15.37 -4.10 20.40
C TYR A 248 14.77 -3.00 21.28
N LEU A 249 14.73 -3.28 22.59
CA LEU A 249 14.75 -2.28 23.66
C LEU A 249 15.88 -2.67 24.60
#